data_AF-A0A485J812-F1
#
_entry.id   AF-A0A485J812-F1
#
_cell.length_a   1.000
_cell.length_b   1.000
_cell.length_c   1.000
_cell.angle_alpha   90.00
_cell.angle_beta   90.00
_cell.angle_gamma   90.00
#
_symmetry.space_group_name_H-M   'P 1'
#
loop_
_entity.id
_entity.type
_entity.pdbx_description
1 polymer ?
#
loop_
_entity_poly.entity_id
_entity_poly.type
_entity_poly.pdbx_seq_one_letter_code
_entity_poly.pdbx_strand_id
1 'polypeptide(L)'
;MAQVAVDHILGSENAFEGADLSAKLKLLGVDVGGIGDAHGRTPGARSYVYLDESKEIYKRLIVSEDNKTLLGAVLVGDTSDYGNLLQLVLNAIELPENPDSLILPAHSGSGKPSIGVDKLPDSAQICSCFDVTKGDLIAAINKGCHTVAALKAETKRVLAAVAVSRWSLRY
;
A
#
# COMPACT_ATOMS: atom_id res chain seq x y z
N MET A 1 4.74 -17.24 -6.42
CA MET A 1 4.81 -18.70 -6.13
C MET A 1 4.34 -19.55 -7.30
N ALA A 2 3.07 -19.45 -7.76
CA ALA A 2 2.57 -20.29 -8.84
C ALA A 2 3.39 -20.18 -10.15
N GLN A 3 3.78 -18.96 -10.55
CA GLN A 3 4.62 -18.74 -11.73
C GLN A 3 5.99 -19.44 -11.60
N VAL A 4 6.68 -19.25 -10.47
CA VAL A 4 7.97 -19.92 -10.18
C VAL A 4 7.82 -21.45 -10.23
N ALA A 5 6.72 -21.99 -9.71
CA ALA A 5 6.46 -23.43 -9.79
C ALA A 5 6.29 -23.93 -11.24
N VAL A 6 5.60 -23.16 -12.09
CA VAL A 6 5.48 -23.45 -13.53
C VAL A 6 6.84 -23.37 -14.20
N ASP A 7 7.63 -22.35 -13.90
CA ASP A 7 8.96 -22.13 -14.49
C ASP A 7 9.90 -23.30 -14.16
N HIS A 8 9.87 -23.82 -12.93
CA HIS A 8 10.62 -25.02 -12.53
C HIS A 8 10.18 -26.27 -13.28
N ILE A 9 8.87 -26.46 -13.48
CA ILE A 9 8.34 -27.58 -14.28
C ILE A 9 8.81 -27.47 -15.74
N LEU A 10 8.95 -26.26 -16.27
CA LEU A 10 9.41 -25.98 -17.63
C LEU A 10 10.95 -25.94 -17.78
N GLY A 11 11.71 -26.15 -16.69
CA GLY A 11 13.18 -26.16 -16.71
C GLY A 11 13.83 -24.76 -16.75
N SER A 12 13.08 -23.71 -16.43
CA SER A 12 13.59 -22.35 -16.28
C SER A 12 14.16 -22.13 -14.87
N GLU A 13 15.31 -21.47 -14.79
CA GLU A 13 15.91 -21.00 -13.53
C GLU A 13 15.18 -19.72 -13.08
N ASN A 14 14.24 -19.87 -12.15
CA ASN A 14 13.55 -18.75 -11.49
C ASN A 14 13.49 -19.02 -9.97
N ALA A 15 13.45 -17.98 -9.14
CA ALA A 15 13.39 -18.12 -7.70
C ALA A 15 12.25 -17.28 -7.12
N PHE A 16 11.59 -17.81 -6.09
CA PHE A 16 10.63 -17.03 -5.34
C PHE A 16 11.37 -16.19 -4.29
N GLU A 17 11.49 -14.89 -4.53
CA GLU A 17 12.24 -13.96 -3.68
C GLU A 17 11.45 -13.49 -2.44
N GLY A 18 10.20 -13.93 -2.30
CA GLY A 18 9.31 -13.57 -1.21
C GLY A 18 7.98 -13.00 -1.71
N ALA A 19 7.04 -12.90 -0.78
CA ALA A 19 5.81 -12.13 -0.98
C ALA A 19 5.77 -11.05 0.09
N ASP A 20 5.12 -9.94 -0.24
CA ASP A 20 4.82 -8.91 0.74
C ASP A 20 4.00 -9.51 1.90
N LEU A 21 4.41 -9.22 3.14
CA LEU A 21 3.75 -9.69 4.35
C LEU A 21 2.56 -8.80 4.72
N SER A 22 1.73 -8.45 3.76
CA SER A 22 0.51 -7.71 4.00
C SER A 22 -0.73 -8.56 3.71
N ALA A 23 -1.78 -8.29 4.48
CA ALA A 23 -3.08 -8.89 4.31
C ALA A 23 -4.15 -7.82 4.54
N LYS A 24 -5.13 -7.74 3.64
CA LYS A 24 -6.36 -6.98 3.84
C LYS A 24 -7.53 -7.90 3.65
N LEU A 25 -8.32 -8.09 4.71
CA LEU A 25 -9.43 -9.05 4.73
C LEU A 25 -10.63 -8.45 5.48
N LYS A 26 -11.79 -9.04 5.23
CA LYS A 26 -13.03 -8.67 5.92
C LYS A 26 -13.47 -9.83 6.80
N LEU A 27 -13.47 -9.63 8.11
CA LEU A 27 -13.83 -10.64 9.09
C LEU A 27 -15.12 -10.21 9.79
N LEU A 28 -16.19 -11.01 9.66
CA LEU A 28 -17.49 -10.74 10.28
C LEU A 28 -18.04 -9.32 9.98
N GLY A 29 -17.74 -8.79 8.79
CA GLY A 29 -18.17 -7.46 8.38
C GLY A 29 -17.21 -6.32 8.78
N VAL A 30 -16.18 -6.61 9.58
CA VAL A 30 -15.14 -5.65 9.98
C VAL A 30 -13.96 -5.73 9.02
N ASP A 31 -13.51 -4.59 8.53
CA ASP A 31 -12.30 -4.51 7.71
C ASP A 31 -11.05 -4.59 8.59
N VAL A 32 -10.12 -5.47 8.22
CA VAL A 32 -8.87 -5.70 8.93
C VAL A 32 -7.70 -5.66 7.94
N GLY A 33 -6.64 -4.96 8.33
CA GLY A 33 -5.41 -4.86 7.56
C GLY A 33 -4.19 -5.12 8.45
N GLY A 34 -3.32 -6.02 8.03
CA GLY A 34 -1.97 -6.20 8.54
C GLY A 34 -0.94 -5.87 7.46
N ILE A 35 0.16 -5.23 7.83
CA ILE A 35 1.25 -4.86 6.93
C ILE A 35 2.57 -5.15 7.62
N GLY A 36 3.51 -5.80 6.92
CA GLY A 36 4.90 -5.97 7.35
C GLY A 36 5.04 -6.63 8.73
N ASP A 37 5.91 -6.07 9.57
CA ASP A 37 6.09 -6.47 10.96
C ASP A 37 4.96 -5.93 11.86
N ALA A 38 3.74 -6.41 11.61
CA ALA A 38 2.52 -6.04 12.32
C ALA A 38 2.58 -6.31 13.85
N HIS A 39 3.50 -7.18 14.28
CA HIS A 39 3.66 -7.54 15.68
C HIS A 39 4.76 -6.76 16.40
N GLY A 40 5.64 -6.05 15.67
CA GLY A 40 6.78 -5.35 16.25
C GLY A 40 7.84 -6.32 16.80
N ARG A 41 8.17 -7.35 16.03
CA ARG A 41 9.23 -8.33 16.36
C ARG A 41 10.63 -7.76 16.15
N THR A 42 10.75 -6.70 15.34
CA THR A 42 12.01 -6.01 15.10
C THR A 42 12.54 -5.40 16.40
N PRO A 43 13.75 -5.76 16.86
CA PRO A 43 14.33 -5.19 18.07
C PRO A 43 14.43 -3.66 18.00
N GLY A 44 14.14 -2.98 19.11
CA GLY A 44 14.17 -1.51 19.17
C GLY A 44 12.99 -0.80 18.48
N ALA A 45 12.08 -1.55 17.84
CA ALA A 45 10.91 -0.97 17.21
C ALA A 45 10.00 -0.26 18.21
N ARG A 46 9.42 0.85 17.78
CA ARG A 46 8.48 1.67 18.54
C ARG A 46 7.10 1.54 17.93
N SER A 47 6.06 1.84 18.70
CA SER A 47 4.69 1.79 18.18
C SER A 47 3.83 2.96 18.59
N TYR A 48 3.02 3.43 17.64
CA TYR A 48 1.96 4.41 17.85
C TYR A 48 0.61 3.70 17.78
N VAL A 49 -0.28 3.99 18.71
CA VAL A 49 -1.61 3.36 18.79
C VAL A 49 -2.68 4.43 18.81
N TYR A 50 -3.70 4.24 17.98
CA TYR A 50 -4.95 5.00 17.99
C TYR A 50 -6.10 4.03 18.23
N LEU A 51 -6.91 4.33 19.24
CA LEU A 51 -8.08 3.56 19.64
C LEU A 51 -9.27 4.50 19.81
N ASP A 52 -10.37 4.19 19.14
CA ASP A 52 -11.66 4.86 19.32
C ASP A 52 -12.73 3.78 19.52
N GLU A 53 -13.09 3.54 20.78
CA GLU A 53 -14.07 2.52 21.17
C GLU A 53 -15.47 2.87 20.66
N SER A 54 -15.80 4.16 20.53
CA SER A 54 -17.13 4.59 20.06
C SER A 54 -17.37 4.26 18.59
N LYS A 55 -16.30 4.19 17.80
CA LYS A 55 -16.32 3.85 16.38
C LYS A 55 -15.78 2.45 16.08
N GLU A 56 -15.39 1.70 17.12
CA GLU A 56 -14.76 0.39 17.01
C GLU A 56 -13.50 0.40 16.11
N ILE A 57 -12.70 1.48 16.19
CA ILE A 57 -11.49 1.66 15.39
C ILE A 57 -10.25 1.38 16.23
N TYR A 58 -9.37 0.51 15.71
CA TYR A 58 -8.03 0.31 16.24
C TYR A 58 -7.00 0.42 15.13
N LYS A 59 -5.97 1.26 15.34
CA LYS A 59 -4.84 1.40 14.42
C LYS A 59 -3.55 1.37 15.22
N ARG A 60 -2.57 0.63 14.73
CA ARG A 60 -1.21 0.57 15.29
C ARG A 60 -0.19 0.69 14.18
N LEU A 61 0.77 1.59 14.36
CA LEU A 61 1.98 1.65 13.54
C LEU A 61 3.15 1.05 14.30
N ILE A 62 4.04 0.39 13.58
CA ILE A 62 5.31 -0.11 14.09
C ILE A 62 6.40 0.58 13.27
N VAL A 63 7.26 1.33 13.93
CA VAL A 63 8.33 2.12 13.30
C VAL A 63 9.69 1.67 13.81
N SER A 64 10.73 1.96 13.04
CA SER A 64 12.13 1.76 13.43
C SER A 64 12.51 2.56 14.68
N GLU A 65 13.61 2.18 15.32
CA GLU A 65 14.11 2.84 16.54
C GLU A 65 14.38 4.34 16.34
N ASP A 66 14.79 4.73 15.13
CA ASP A 66 15.06 6.11 14.72
C ASP A 66 13.80 6.87 14.24
N ASN A 67 12.63 6.25 14.27
CA ASN A 67 11.34 6.78 13.78
C ASN A 67 11.29 7.14 12.28
N LYS A 68 12.25 6.69 11.46
CA LYS A 68 12.32 7.06 10.04
C LYS A 68 11.63 6.10 9.09
N THR A 69 11.47 4.84 9.48
CA THR A 69 10.94 3.79 8.59
C THR A 69 9.73 3.13 9.21
N LEU A 70 8.68 2.93 8.41
CA LEU A 70 7.54 2.13 8.79
C LEU A 70 7.88 0.64 8.60
N LEU A 71 7.87 -0.12 9.68
CA LEU A 71 8.15 -1.56 9.66
C LEU A 71 6.88 -2.39 9.48
N GLY A 72 5.76 -1.89 10.01
CA GLY A 72 4.48 -2.57 9.89
C GLY A 72 3.31 -1.75 10.42
N ALA A 73 2.11 -2.26 10.20
CA ALA A 73 0.89 -1.65 10.69
C ALA A 73 -0.23 -2.67 10.90
N VAL A 74 -1.14 -2.35 11.81
CA VAL A 74 -2.40 -3.05 12.04
C VAL A 74 -3.54 -2.03 11.98
N LEU A 75 -4.58 -2.32 11.21
CA LEU A 75 -5.78 -1.51 11.09
C LEU A 75 -7.01 -2.40 11.26
N VAL A 76 -7.95 -1.98 12.10
CA VAL A 76 -9.21 -2.67 12.38
C VAL A 76 -10.34 -1.64 12.38
N GLY A 77 -11.46 -1.98 11.75
CA GLY A 77 -12.62 -1.11 11.59
C GLY A 77 -12.43 -0.16 10.41
N ASP A 78 -11.52 0.81 10.54
CA ASP A 78 -11.17 1.75 9.46
C ASP A 78 -9.82 1.39 8.82
N THR A 79 -9.87 0.93 7.57
CA THR A 79 -8.68 0.57 6.76
C THR A 79 -8.43 1.53 5.60
N SER A 80 -8.98 2.76 5.65
CA SER A 80 -8.81 3.77 4.62
C SER A 80 -7.34 4.13 4.37
N ASP A 81 -6.52 4.15 5.43
CA ASP A 81 -5.09 4.50 5.36
C ASP A 81 -4.21 3.33 4.85
N TYR A 82 -4.76 2.12 4.73
CA TYR A 82 -4.01 0.90 4.42
C TYR A 82 -3.12 1.02 3.18
N GLY A 83 -3.67 1.56 2.08
CA GLY A 83 -2.93 1.67 0.82
C GLY A 83 -1.72 2.60 0.92
N ASN A 84 -1.84 3.71 1.65
CA ASN A 84 -0.75 4.65 1.88
C ASN A 84 0.34 4.01 2.75
N LEU A 85 -0.06 3.37 3.85
CA LEU A 85 0.85 2.68 4.77
C LEU A 85 1.58 1.52 4.07
N LEU A 86 0.89 0.78 3.22
CA LEU A 86 1.50 -0.31 2.45
C LEU A 86 2.63 0.21 1.55
N GLN A 87 2.41 1.33 0.86
CA GLN A 87 3.44 1.92 0.01
C GLN A 87 4.63 2.47 0.80
N LEU A 88 4.43 2.99 2.02
CA LEU A 88 5.54 3.39 2.91
C LEU A 88 6.44 2.19 3.23
N VAL A 89 5.85 1.04 3.55
CA VAL A 89 6.61 -0.19 3.87
C VAL A 89 7.29 -0.75 2.62
N LEU A 90 6.54 -0.95 1.53
CA LEU A 90 7.04 -1.59 0.30
C LEU A 90 8.21 -0.82 -0.35
N ASN A 91 8.17 0.51 -0.31
CA ASN A 91 9.16 1.35 -0.98
C ASN A 91 10.17 1.97 0.00
N ALA A 92 10.15 1.58 1.28
CA ALA A 92 11.01 2.13 2.33
C ALA A 92 11.05 3.66 2.34
N ILE A 93 9.88 4.31 2.17
CA ILE A 93 9.78 5.77 2.10
C ILE A 93 9.93 6.33 3.52
N GLU A 94 10.76 7.38 3.65
CA GLU A 94 11.00 8.04 4.93
C GLU A 94 9.69 8.64 5.49
N LEU A 95 9.46 8.39 6.78
CA LEU A 95 8.28 8.85 7.51
C LEU A 95 8.30 10.38 7.73
N PRO A 96 7.12 11.01 7.89
CA PRO A 96 7.05 12.38 8.35
C PRO A 96 7.58 12.52 9.78
N GLU A 97 7.94 13.75 10.17
CA GLU A 97 8.45 14.07 11.52
C GLU A 97 7.55 13.54 12.65
N ASN A 98 6.23 13.50 12.41
CA ASN A 98 5.23 12.96 13.32
C ASN A 98 4.52 11.74 12.67
N PRO A 99 5.01 10.50 12.87
CA PRO A 99 4.44 9.31 12.23
C PRO A 99 3.00 8.97 12.67
N ASP A 100 2.61 9.34 13.88
CA ASP A 100 1.26 9.15 14.43
C ASP A 100 0.18 9.84 13.59
N SER A 101 0.52 10.98 12.97
CA SER A 101 -0.38 11.70 12.07
C SER A 101 -0.92 10.86 10.90
N LEU A 102 -0.25 9.76 10.54
CA LEU A 102 -0.68 8.84 9.50
C LEU A 102 -1.90 7.99 9.88
N ILE A 103 -2.14 7.76 11.18
CA ILE A 103 -3.27 6.96 11.68
C ILE A 103 -4.35 7.79 12.38
N LEU A 104 -3.99 8.99 12.84
CA LEU A 104 -4.95 9.89 13.47
C LEU A 104 -6.05 10.33 12.48
N PRO A 105 -7.28 10.56 12.96
CA PRO A 105 -8.32 11.12 12.11
C PRO A 105 -8.02 12.58 11.78
N ALA A 106 -8.45 13.04 10.61
CA ALA A 106 -8.28 14.42 10.18
C ALA A 106 -9.26 15.33 10.93
N HIS A 107 -8.90 15.77 12.13
CA HIS A 107 -9.80 16.56 12.99
C HIS A 107 -9.78 18.07 12.75
N SER A 108 -8.98 18.60 11.82
CA SER A 108 -8.77 20.06 11.75
C SER A 108 -8.28 20.58 10.39
N GLY A 109 -8.93 20.21 9.28
CA GLY A 109 -8.76 20.86 7.95
C GLY A 109 -7.38 20.72 7.28
N SER A 110 -6.38 20.27 8.02
CA SER A 110 -5.09 19.80 7.55
C SER A 110 -5.31 18.37 7.08
N GLY A 111 -5.33 18.16 5.76
CA GLY A 111 -5.47 16.83 5.18
C GLY A 111 -4.39 15.90 5.71
N LYS A 112 -4.72 14.60 5.86
CA LYS A 112 -3.73 13.61 6.29
C LYS A 112 -2.52 13.60 5.35
N PRO A 113 -1.30 13.41 5.86
CA PRO A 113 -0.13 13.21 5.01
C PRO A 113 -0.34 11.98 4.13
N SER A 114 -0.60 12.18 2.84
CA SER A 114 -0.61 11.09 1.86
C SER A 114 0.68 11.14 1.05
N ILE A 115 1.33 10.00 0.82
CA ILE A 115 2.37 9.94 -0.19
C ILE A 115 1.74 10.38 -1.52
N GLY A 116 2.23 11.47 -2.10
CA GLY A 116 1.88 11.85 -3.46
C GLY A 116 2.36 10.76 -4.41
N VAL A 117 1.53 10.38 -5.38
CA VAL A 117 1.87 9.37 -6.40
C VAL A 117 3.20 9.69 -7.11
N ASP A 118 3.56 10.97 -7.14
CA ASP A 118 4.83 11.48 -7.68
C ASP A 118 6.06 10.90 -6.97
N LYS A 119 5.98 10.61 -5.66
CA LYS A 119 7.09 10.07 -4.86
C LYS A 119 7.28 8.56 -5.00
N LEU A 120 6.36 7.85 -5.64
CA LEU A 120 6.50 6.42 -5.88
C LEU A 120 7.51 6.17 -7.02
N PRO A 121 8.42 5.19 -6.91
CA PRO A 121 9.24 4.78 -8.06
C PRO A 121 8.38 4.16 -9.16
N ASP A 122 8.88 4.13 -10.40
CA ASP A 122 8.14 3.52 -11.52
C ASP A 122 7.92 2.01 -11.32
N SER A 123 8.79 1.34 -10.56
CA SER A 123 8.63 -0.05 -10.16
C SER A 123 7.57 -0.26 -9.06
N ALA A 124 7.02 0.80 -8.47
CA ALA A 124 6.05 0.68 -7.38
C ALA A 124 4.81 -0.08 -7.85
N GLN A 125 4.50 -1.16 -7.13
CA GLN A 125 3.36 -2.00 -7.45
C GLN A 125 2.06 -1.30 -7.02
N ILE A 126 1.15 -1.08 -7.97
CA ILE A 126 -0.15 -0.43 -7.79
C ILE A 126 -1.29 -1.44 -7.66
N CYS A 127 -1.24 -2.54 -8.43
CA CYS A 127 -2.17 -3.66 -8.32
C CYS A 127 -1.42 -5.01 -8.24
N SER A 128 -1.61 -5.76 -7.14
CA SER A 128 -0.91 -7.02 -6.87
C SER A 128 -1.56 -8.20 -7.59
N CYS A 129 -2.88 -8.18 -7.74
CA CYS A 129 -3.62 -9.23 -8.44
C CYS A 129 -3.18 -9.42 -9.89
N PHE A 130 -2.60 -8.37 -10.46
CA PHE A 130 -2.23 -8.31 -11.85
C PHE A 130 -0.86 -7.65 -12.03
N ASP A 131 0.02 -7.61 -11.03
CA ASP A 131 1.39 -7.07 -11.15
C ASP A 131 1.49 -5.80 -12.01
N VAL A 132 0.63 -4.81 -11.75
CA VAL A 132 0.65 -3.52 -12.47
C VAL A 132 1.48 -2.53 -11.67
N THR A 133 2.50 -1.96 -12.29
CA THR A 133 3.39 -0.95 -11.70
C THR A 133 2.98 0.46 -12.08
N LYS A 134 3.53 1.46 -11.38
CA LYS A 134 3.40 2.88 -11.76
C LYS A 134 3.92 3.13 -13.18
N GLY A 135 5.04 2.51 -13.55
CA GLY A 135 5.66 2.61 -14.88
C GLY A 135 4.75 2.10 -15.99
N ASP A 136 4.04 0.99 -15.77
CA ASP A 136 3.07 0.45 -16.74
C ASP A 136 1.93 1.44 -17.01
N LEU A 137 1.46 2.11 -15.95
CA LEU A 137 0.41 3.12 -16.08
C LEU A 137 0.90 4.37 -16.81
N ILE A 138 2.10 4.85 -16.50
CA ILE A 138 2.71 6.00 -17.18
C ILE A 138 2.91 5.69 -18.67
N ALA A 139 3.42 4.49 -19.00
CA ALA A 139 3.59 4.05 -20.37
C ALA A 139 2.25 3.99 -21.13
N ALA A 140 1.19 3.51 -20.49
CA ALA A 140 -0.15 3.48 -21.09
C ALA A 140 -0.72 4.89 -21.30
N ILE A 141 -0.54 5.81 -20.34
CA ILE A 141 -0.92 7.23 -20.50
C ILE A 141 -0.18 7.87 -21.67
N ASN A 142 1.14 7.65 -21.78
CA ASN A 142 1.95 8.23 -22.85
C ASN A 142 1.55 7.70 -24.24
N LYS A 143 0.87 6.56 -24.31
CA LYS A 143 0.25 6.02 -25.54
C LYS A 143 -1.13 6.62 -25.85
N GLY A 144 -1.64 7.55 -25.04
CA GLY A 144 -2.93 8.21 -25.22
C GLY A 144 -4.08 7.62 -24.39
N CYS A 145 -3.81 6.72 -23.44
CA CYS A 145 -4.86 6.14 -22.60
C CYS A 145 -5.23 7.08 -21.44
N HIS A 146 -6.14 8.03 -21.67
CA HIS A 146 -6.56 9.01 -20.66
C HIS A 146 -7.86 8.66 -19.93
N THR A 147 -8.37 7.42 -20.07
CA THR A 147 -9.57 6.97 -19.36
C THR A 147 -9.30 5.66 -18.61
N VAL A 148 -10.07 5.41 -17.54
CA VAL A 148 -10.02 4.12 -16.82
C VAL A 148 -10.20 2.94 -17.77
N ALA A 149 -11.14 3.07 -18.71
CA ALA A 149 -11.44 2.01 -19.68
C ALA A 149 -10.26 1.77 -20.62
N ALA A 150 -9.64 2.84 -21.14
CA ALA A 150 -8.45 2.74 -21.99
C ALA A 150 -7.26 2.15 -21.24
N LEU A 151 -7.01 2.58 -20.00
CA LEU A 151 -5.95 2.03 -19.15
C LEU A 151 -6.17 0.53 -18.88
N LYS A 152 -7.40 0.12 -18.57
CA LYS A 152 -7.75 -1.30 -18.39
C LYS A 152 -7.53 -2.12 -19.66
N ALA A 153 -7.87 -1.58 -20.82
CA ALA A 153 -7.69 -2.24 -22.10
C ALA A 153 -6.19 -2.40 -22.46
N GLU A 154 -5.41 -1.34 -22.28
CA GLU A 154 -3.97 -1.32 -22.62
C GLU A 154 -3.13 -2.15 -21.64
N THR A 155 -3.37 -2.00 -20.34
CA THR A 155 -2.72 -2.85 -19.32
C THR A 155 -3.32 -4.27 -19.26
N LYS A 156 -4.40 -4.54 -20.03
CA LYS A 156 -5.16 -5.80 -20.06
C LYS A 156 -5.62 -6.30 -18.69
N ARG A 157 -5.82 -5.40 -17.71
CA ARG A 157 -5.94 -5.75 -16.28
C ARG A 157 -6.96 -4.84 -15.58
N VAL A 158 -7.67 -5.36 -14.57
CA VAL A 158 -8.73 -4.60 -13.87
C VAL A 158 -8.11 -3.67 -12.83
N LEU A 159 -7.97 -2.38 -13.16
CA LEU A 159 -7.72 -1.32 -12.18
C LEU A 159 -8.98 -1.11 -11.33
N ALA A 160 -8.86 -1.26 -10.01
CA ALA A 160 -9.89 -0.80 -9.07
C ALA A 160 -10.02 0.73 -9.18
N ALA A 161 -11.25 1.23 -9.25
CA ALA A 161 -11.61 2.59 -9.66
C ALA A 161 -11.04 3.74 -8.80
N VAL A 162 -10.39 3.44 -7.67
CA VAL A 162 -9.94 4.42 -6.67
C VAL A 162 -8.73 5.24 -7.13
N ALA A 163 -7.90 4.72 -8.05
CA ALA A 163 -6.68 5.41 -8.48
C ALA A 163 -6.91 6.52 -9.53
N VAL A 164 -7.96 6.44 -10.35
CA VAL A 164 -8.06 7.28 -11.56
C VAL A 164 -8.72 8.63 -11.32
N SER A 165 -9.67 8.73 -10.39
CA SER A 165 -10.37 9.98 -10.08
C SER A 165 -9.46 11.07 -9.50
N ARG A 166 -8.31 10.70 -8.92
CA ARG A 166 -7.29 11.65 -8.45
C ARG A 166 -6.19 11.95 -9.48
N TRP A 167 -6.13 11.18 -10.57
CA TRP A 167 -5.08 11.26 -11.60
C TRP A 167 -5.46 12.19 -12.76
N SER A 168 -6.74 12.24 -13.14
CA SER A 168 -7.29 13.16 -14.15
C SER A 168 -7.22 14.64 -13.78
N LEU A 169 -6.84 14.98 -12.55
CA LEU A 169 -6.79 16.36 -12.05
C LEU A 169 -5.37 16.95 -12.01
N ARG A 170 -4.34 16.20 -12.42
CA ARG A 170 -2.93 16.66 -12.38
C ARG A 170 -2.11 16.42 -13.64
N TYR A 171 -2.69 15.84 -14.70
CA TYR A 171 -2.10 15.71 -16.04
C TYR A 171 -3.17 15.87 -17.11
#